data_AF-A0A4Y2QPK4-F1
#
_entry.id   AF-A0A4Y2QPK4-F1
#
_cell.length_a   1.000
_cell.length_b   1.000
_cell.length_c   1.000
_cell.angle_alpha   90.00
_cell.angle_beta   90.00
_cell.angle_gamma   90.00
#
_symmetry.space_group_name_H-M   'P 1'
#
loop_
_entity.id
_entity.type
_entity.pdbx_description
1 polymer ?
#
loop_
_entity_poly.entity_id
_entity_poly.type
_entity_poly.pdbx_seq_one_letter_code
_entity_poly.pdbx_strand_id
1 'polypeptide(L)'
;MPETYELLKEWRRILDDYSKRLDKPKIMIIEGMEEIEDIIHYYGTIHEKIAEIPMNFQFYKVTPTSTGVDIQEIIDAWLKKMPMGKFPNYVISSHDFPRVASRLGSILASSLQMIILLLPGIPICYYGDELGMENVIISPEEMKDSFALRTKPSNSRDPMRTPMQWNPGKNAGFTDCDKPWLPININYGIQNVEVEMEDVFSFLGNFKRLVKLRREPSMLLGTFEYALVDVDIFSFTRSIVGAKCYLIIVNMNRKAVSVNLAAKLPSLPETARLILTNPCYYEKLLSNRNELSDYNESSSSSDTRNSIHPAENRISIALNNLKLESYQATDESTDINDTAQLVLFIRGVDENFEITEELACMRSLKGTTKGCDIFREFQEGLLTLKVPITNVCNITTDGAPNMTGKKSGFLGLFNQNYPGHNVVFLHCVIHQDTLCKSALNMKPVLDTVVKLVNTIRSRGLTHRQFRDFLQSVQSEYSDVLYYTKVR
;
A
#
# COMPACT_ATOMS: atom_id res chain seq x y z
N MET A 1 -17.69 2.57 -23.05
CA MET A 1 -17.91 3.77 -23.91
C MET A 1 -16.59 4.08 -24.62
N PRO A 2 -16.55 4.15 -25.96
CA PRO A 2 -15.33 4.39 -26.72
C PRO A 2 -14.52 5.62 -26.28
N GLU A 3 -15.22 6.66 -25.80
CA GLU A 3 -14.67 7.94 -25.35
C GLU A 3 -13.77 7.81 -24.12
N THR A 4 -14.01 6.80 -23.27
CA THR A 4 -13.16 6.52 -22.10
C THR A 4 -11.74 6.17 -22.52
N TYR A 5 -11.57 5.40 -23.60
CA TYR A 5 -10.25 5.02 -24.08
C TYR A 5 -9.46 6.24 -24.58
N GLU A 6 -10.11 7.17 -25.27
CA GLU A 6 -9.47 8.40 -25.77
C GLU A 6 -8.99 9.30 -24.63
N LEU A 7 -9.80 9.45 -23.58
CA LEU A 7 -9.39 10.18 -22.37
C LEU A 7 -8.17 9.53 -21.70
N LEU A 8 -8.17 8.20 -21.54
CA LEU A 8 -7.06 7.50 -20.89
C LEU A 8 -5.77 7.55 -21.73
N LYS A 9 -5.87 7.58 -23.06
CA LYS A 9 -4.72 7.83 -23.95
C LYS A 9 -4.14 9.24 -23.72
N GLU A 10 -4.98 10.25 -23.54
CA GLU A 10 -4.52 11.60 -23.21
C GLU A 10 -3.79 11.63 -21.87
N TRP A 11 -4.32 10.97 -20.84
CA TRP A 11 -3.66 10.83 -19.54
C TRP A 11 -2.32 10.11 -19.65
N ARG A 12 -2.24 9.05 -20.47
CA ARG A 12 -0.98 8.35 -20.73
C ARG A 12 0.07 9.26 -21.36
N ARG A 13 -0.31 10.10 -22.34
CA ARG A 13 0.60 11.07 -22.97
C ARG A 13 1.14 12.07 -21.96
N ILE A 14 0.27 12.61 -21.10
CA ILE A 14 0.68 13.50 -20.00
C ILE A 14 1.68 12.77 -19.10
N LEU A 15 1.36 11.54 -18.70
CA LEU A 15 2.20 10.75 -17.80
C LEU A 15 3.57 10.39 -18.41
N ASP A 16 3.62 10.12 -19.71
CA ASP A 16 4.87 9.91 -20.46
C ASP A 16 5.72 11.18 -20.51
N ASP A 17 5.11 12.34 -20.72
CA ASP A 17 5.83 13.62 -20.72
C ASP A 17 6.40 13.95 -19.33
N TYR A 18 5.65 13.66 -18.26
CA TYR A 18 6.16 13.73 -16.89
C TYR A 18 7.31 12.74 -16.65
N SER A 19 7.20 11.51 -17.17
CA SER A 19 8.23 10.49 -17.02
C SER A 19 9.53 10.92 -17.68
N LYS A 20 9.46 11.46 -18.91
CA LYS A 20 10.61 11.99 -19.66
C LYS A 20 11.24 13.19 -18.96
N ARG A 21 10.42 14.16 -18.54
CA ARG A 21 10.91 15.39 -17.91
C ARG A 21 11.65 15.13 -16.59
N LEU A 22 11.23 14.11 -15.85
CA LEU A 22 11.80 13.78 -14.53
C LEU A 22 12.81 12.63 -14.57
N ASP A 23 13.05 12.04 -15.74
CA ASP A 23 13.85 10.81 -15.93
C ASP A 23 13.47 9.69 -14.94
N LYS A 24 12.15 9.53 -14.72
CA LYS A 24 11.60 8.54 -13.78
C LYS A 24 10.35 7.91 -14.36
N PRO A 25 10.27 6.58 -14.48
CA PRO A 25 9.10 5.92 -15.03
C PRO A 25 7.87 6.19 -14.16
N LYS A 26 6.74 6.49 -14.80
CA LYS A 26 5.44 6.61 -14.16
C LYS A 26 4.49 5.59 -14.73
N ILE A 27 3.87 4.83 -13.84
CA ILE A 27 2.89 3.80 -14.19
C ILE A 27 1.47 4.34 -14.04
N MET A 28 0.58 3.89 -14.91
CA MET A 28 -0.86 4.06 -14.79
C MET A 28 -1.51 2.70 -14.50
N ILE A 29 -2.32 2.68 -13.44
CA ILE A 29 -3.11 1.53 -13.03
C ILE A 29 -4.57 1.88 -13.27
N ILE A 30 -5.30 1.00 -13.94
CA ILE A 30 -6.72 1.16 -14.23
C ILE A 30 -7.46 0.09 -13.46
N GLU A 31 -8.39 0.53 -12.62
CA GLU A 31 -9.34 -0.34 -11.95
C GLU A 31 -10.65 -0.33 -12.74
N GLY A 32 -11.09 -1.52 -13.16
CA GLY A 32 -12.35 -1.70 -13.87
C GLY A 32 -12.94 -3.07 -13.55
N MET A 33 -14.24 -3.13 -13.32
CA MET A 33 -14.97 -4.39 -13.06
C MET A 33 -15.69 -4.85 -14.34
N GLU A 34 -14.96 -4.86 -15.45
CA GLU A 34 -15.46 -5.20 -16.78
C GLU A 34 -15.12 -6.66 -17.13
N GLU A 35 -15.74 -7.19 -18.19
CA GLU A 35 -15.35 -8.48 -18.75
C GLU A 35 -13.93 -8.42 -19.32
N ILE A 36 -13.26 -9.57 -19.44
CA ILE A 36 -11.85 -9.62 -19.85
C ILE A 36 -11.66 -8.97 -21.23
N GLU A 37 -12.63 -9.17 -22.13
CA GLU A 37 -12.69 -8.62 -23.48
C GLU A 37 -12.51 -7.10 -23.48
N ASP A 38 -13.14 -6.41 -22.54
CA ASP A 38 -13.09 -4.96 -22.48
C ASP A 38 -11.87 -4.48 -21.69
N ILE A 39 -11.61 -5.08 -20.51
CA ILE A 39 -10.55 -4.60 -19.62
C ILE A 39 -9.14 -4.75 -20.24
N ILE A 40 -8.95 -5.73 -21.14
CA ILE A 40 -7.68 -5.95 -21.81
C ILE A 40 -7.32 -4.81 -22.77
N HIS A 41 -8.32 -4.07 -23.28
CA HIS A 41 -8.09 -2.92 -24.15
C HIS A 41 -7.44 -1.75 -23.43
N TYR A 42 -7.53 -1.68 -22.09
CA TYR A 42 -6.81 -0.69 -21.28
C TYR A 42 -5.28 -0.87 -21.26
N TYR A 43 -4.73 -1.97 -21.78
CA TYR A 43 -3.29 -2.03 -22.07
C TYR A 43 -2.88 -1.09 -23.22
N GLY A 44 -3.82 -0.76 -24.10
CA GLY A 44 -3.57 -0.12 -25.39
C GLY A 44 -2.94 -1.06 -26.41
N THR A 45 -2.47 -0.49 -27.52
CA THR A 45 -1.77 -1.20 -28.59
C THR A 45 -0.26 -1.01 -28.50
N ILE A 46 0.49 -1.67 -29.38
CA ILE A 46 1.94 -1.47 -29.52
C ILE A 46 2.30 -0.03 -29.95
N HIS A 47 1.40 0.65 -30.66
CA HIS A 47 1.60 2.01 -31.17
C HIS A 47 1.03 3.07 -30.23
N GLU A 48 0.01 2.72 -29.46
CA GLU A 48 -0.69 3.64 -28.58
C GLU A 48 -1.01 2.95 -27.25
N LYS A 49 -0.09 3.14 -26.28
CA LYS A 49 -0.22 2.60 -24.93
C LYS A 49 -1.30 3.35 -24.16
N ILE A 50 -1.97 2.65 -23.25
CA ILE A 50 -2.91 3.26 -22.30
C ILE A 50 -2.36 3.06 -20.89
N ALA A 51 -2.52 1.88 -20.28
CA ALA A 51 -2.04 1.61 -18.93
C ALA A 51 -1.01 0.47 -18.90
N GLU A 52 -0.18 0.48 -17.86
CA GLU A 52 0.70 -0.65 -17.54
C GLU A 52 -0.09 -1.77 -16.88
N ILE A 53 -1.08 -1.44 -16.04
CA ILE A 53 -1.79 -2.39 -15.19
C ILE A 53 -3.30 -2.12 -15.23
N PRO A 54 -4.05 -2.74 -16.14
CA PRO A 54 -5.48 -2.96 -15.93
C PRO A 54 -5.67 -4.07 -14.89
N MET A 55 -6.26 -3.74 -13.74
CA MET A 55 -6.33 -4.64 -12.58
C MET A 55 -7.11 -5.92 -12.89
N ASN A 56 -6.47 -7.05 -12.68
CA ASN A 56 -7.02 -8.37 -12.95
C ASN A 56 -7.66 -8.97 -11.69
N PHE A 57 -8.98 -8.82 -11.60
CA PHE A 57 -9.80 -9.42 -10.54
C PHE A 57 -10.29 -10.84 -10.85
N GLN A 58 -9.80 -11.52 -11.89
CA GLN A 58 -10.30 -12.86 -12.27
C GLN A 58 -10.13 -13.89 -11.16
N PHE A 59 -9.11 -13.76 -10.31
CA PHE A 59 -8.91 -14.62 -9.15
C PHE A 59 -9.99 -14.49 -8.06
N TYR A 60 -10.86 -13.48 -8.13
CA TYR A 60 -12.06 -13.41 -7.30
C TYR A 60 -13.04 -14.56 -7.58
N LYS A 61 -12.99 -15.15 -8.79
CA LYS A 61 -13.81 -16.31 -9.19
C LYS A 61 -13.41 -17.61 -8.47
N VAL A 62 -12.25 -17.66 -7.81
CA VAL A 62 -11.83 -18.83 -7.04
C VAL A 62 -12.79 -19.04 -5.88
N THR A 63 -13.21 -20.29 -5.69
CA THR A 63 -14.10 -20.72 -4.63
C THR A 63 -13.45 -21.81 -3.77
N PRO A 64 -14.00 -22.11 -2.58
CA PRO A 64 -13.54 -23.23 -1.75
C PRO A 64 -13.67 -24.64 -2.36
N THR A 65 -14.24 -24.75 -3.57
CA THR A 65 -14.39 -26.00 -4.33
C THR A 65 -13.64 -25.96 -5.67
N SER A 66 -12.93 -24.86 -5.96
CA SER A 66 -12.14 -24.76 -7.18
C SER A 66 -11.01 -25.77 -7.21
N THR A 67 -10.84 -26.38 -8.37
CA THR A 67 -9.86 -27.41 -8.71
C THR A 67 -8.59 -26.81 -9.30
N GLY A 68 -7.57 -27.63 -9.55
CA GLY A 68 -6.39 -27.17 -10.28
C GLY A 68 -6.69 -26.74 -11.72
N VAL A 69 -7.64 -27.41 -12.37
CA VAL A 69 -8.14 -27.02 -13.70
C VAL A 69 -8.79 -25.64 -13.68
N ASP A 70 -9.61 -25.34 -12.67
CA ASP A 70 -10.25 -24.01 -12.55
C ASP A 70 -9.21 -22.88 -12.41
N ILE A 71 -8.12 -23.11 -11.67
CA ILE A 71 -7.02 -22.14 -11.55
C ILE A 71 -6.33 -21.92 -12.90
N GLN A 72 -6.06 -23.01 -13.64
CA GLN A 72 -5.48 -22.91 -14.98
C GLN A 72 -6.39 -22.13 -15.93
N GLU A 73 -7.70 -22.38 -15.91
CA GLU A 73 -8.66 -21.66 -16.75
C GLU A 73 -8.70 -20.16 -16.44
N ILE A 74 -8.66 -19.78 -15.16
CA ILE A 74 -8.60 -18.37 -14.73
C ILE A 74 -7.31 -17.69 -15.24
N ILE A 75 -6.17 -18.36 -15.16
CA ILE A 75 -4.88 -17.81 -15.61
C ILE A 75 -4.88 -17.69 -17.14
N ASP A 76 -5.28 -18.75 -17.84
CA ASP A 76 -5.33 -18.82 -19.30
C ASP A 76 -6.27 -17.76 -19.89
N ALA A 77 -7.41 -17.52 -19.24
CA ALA A 77 -8.39 -16.54 -19.70
C ALA A 77 -7.78 -15.13 -19.83
N TRP A 78 -6.87 -14.75 -18.92
CA TRP A 78 -6.14 -13.50 -19.01
C TRP A 78 -4.96 -13.58 -19.98
N LEU A 79 -4.09 -14.59 -19.81
CA LEU A 79 -2.84 -14.69 -20.59
C LEU A 79 -3.07 -14.83 -22.10
N LYS A 80 -4.14 -15.51 -22.53
CA LYS A 80 -4.48 -15.67 -23.95
C LYS A 80 -4.95 -14.38 -24.63
N LYS A 81 -5.57 -13.47 -23.86
CA LYS A 81 -6.13 -12.21 -24.38
C LYS A 81 -5.16 -11.04 -24.23
N MET A 82 -4.22 -11.13 -23.28
CA MET A 82 -3.26 -10.08 -23.00
C MET A 82 -2.39 -9.76 -24.23
N PRO A 83 -2.22 -8.48 -24.60
CA PRO A 83 -1.34 -8.09 -25.70
C PRO A 83 0.10 -8.53 -25.48
N MET A 84 0.77 -8.91 -26.57
CA MET A 84 2.19 -9.30 -26.54
C MET A 84 3.06 -8.20 -25.94
N GLY A 85 4.02 -8.58 -25.10
CA GLY A 85 4.96 -7.65 -24.45
C GLY A 85 4.38 -6.88 -23.25
N LYS A 86 3.16 -7.22 -22.81
CA LYS A 86 2.58 -6.73 -21.54
C LYS A 86 2.81 -7.72 -20.41
N PHE A 87 2.66 -7.24 -19.18
CA PHE A 87 2.80 -8.05 -17.97
C PHE A 87 1.42 -8.34 -17.36
N PRO A 88 1.12 -9.58 -16.98
CA PRO A 88 -0.10 -9.86 -16.25
C PRO A 88 0.02 -9.32 -14.82
N ASN A 89 -1.12 -9.13 -14.18
CA ASN A 89 -1.20 -8.84 -12.75
C ASN A 89 -2.28 -9.71 -12.12
N TYR A 90 -2.30 -9.79 -10.80
CA TYR A 90 -3.22 -10.67 -10.08
C TYR A 90 -3.71 -10.01 -8.79
N VAL A 91 -5.03 -9.90 -8.64
CA VAL A 91 -5.70 -9.36 -7.45
C VAL A 91 -6.59 -10.44 -6.86
N ILE A 92 -6.42 -10.74 -5.57
CA ILE A 92 -7.21 -11.76 -4.86
C ILE A 92 -8.18 -11.16 -3.85
N SER A 93 -7.95 -9.94 -3.38
CA SER A 93 -8.87 -9.21 -2.51
C SER A 93 -8.66 -7.70 -2.68
N SER A 94 -9.61 -6.90 -2.18
CA SER A 94 -9.50 -5.43 -2.19
C SER A 94 -10.42 -4.83 -1.12
N HIS A 95 -10.40 -3.51 -1.00
CA HIS A 95 -11.34 -2.77 -0.18
C HIS A 95 -12.81 -2.82 -0.66
N ASP A 96 -13.09 -3.41 -1.83
CA ASP A 96 -14.44 -3.58 -2.40
C ASP A 96 -14.88 -5.05 -2.45
N PHE A 97 -13.98 -5.99 -2.17
CA PHE A 97 -14.26 -7.41 -2.14
C PHE A 97 -13.97 -8.04 -0.77
N PRO A 98 -14.72 -9.08 -0.35
CA PRO A 98 -14.40 -9.81 0.87
C PRO A 98 -12.93 -10.23 0.95
N ARG A 99 -12.36 -10.18 2.16
CA ARG A 99 -10.99 -10.67 2.42
C ARG A 99 -10.86 -12.13 1.98
N VAL A 100 -9.71 -12.48 1.40
CA VAL A 100 -9.49 -13.80 0.81
C VAL A 100 -9.60 -14.93 1.84
N ALA A 101 -9.11 -14.72 3.07
CA ALA A 101 -9.20 -15.68 4.15
C ALA A 101 -10.65 -15.99 4.54
N SER A 102 -11.53 -14.98 4.56
CA SER A 102 -12.97 -15.20 4.80
C SER A 102 -13.68 -15.89 3.64
N ARG A 103 -13.26 -15.65 2.39
CA ARG A 103 -13.88 -16.28 1.23
C ARG A 103 -13.46 -17.74 1.05
N LEU A 104 -12.19 -18.05 1.31
CA LEU A 104 -11.58 -19.33 0.95
C LEU A 104 -11.19 -20.21 2.16
N GLY A 105 -11.18 -19.64 3.35
CA GLY A 105 -10.51 -20.22 4.51
C GLY A 105 -9.00 -20.00 4.44
N SER A 106 -8.35 -20.04 5.61
CA SER A 106 -6.92 -19.75 5.77
C SER A 106 -6.01 -20.60 4.88
N ILE A 107 -6.22 -21.91 4.84
CA ILE A 107 -5.37 -22.85 4.10
C ILE A 107 -5.34 -22.48 2.60
N LEU A 108 -6.52 -22.34 1.99
CA LEU A 108 -6.61 -22.05 0.56
C LEU A 108 -6.21 -20.60 0.26
N ALA A 109 -6.46 -19.65 1.15
CA ALA A 109 -5.96 -18.28 1.02
C ALA A 109 -4.42 -18.23 0.96
N SER A 110 -3.73 -18.92 1.89
CA SER A 110 -2.27 -19.03 1.87
C SER A 110 -1.76 -19.73 0.61
N SER A 111 -2.45 -20.76 0.13
CA SER A 111 -2.13 -21.44 -1.13
C SER A 111 -2.29 -20.53 -2.34
N LEU A 112 -3.38 -19.76 -2.39
CA LEU A 112 -3.62 -18.82 -3.47
C LEU A 112 -2.60 -17.67 -3.47
N GLN A 113 -2.19 -17.22 -2.29
CA GLN A 113 -1.12 -16.23 -2.16
C GLN A 113 0.22 -16.74 -2.67
N MET A 114 0.56 -18.02 -2.41
CA MET A 114 1.72 -18.67 -3.03
C MET A 114 1.63 -18.65 -4.56
N ILE A 115 0.46 -18.98 -5.13
CA ILE A 115 0.25 -18.97 -6.59
C ILE A 115 0.53 -17.58 -7.15
N ILE A 116 -0.17 -16.54 -6.69
CA ILE A 116 -0.04 -15.20 -7.28
C ILE A 116 1.36 -14.59 -7.08
N LEU A 117 2.03 -14.90 -5.96
CA LEU A 117 3.39 -14.41 -5.68
C LEU A 117 4.46 -15.13 -6.49
N LEU A 118 4.18 -16.29 -7.08
CA LEU A 118 5.16 -17.07 -7.85
C LEU A 118 4.81 -17.17 -9.35
N LEU A 119 3.62 -16.74 -9.76
CA LEU A 119 3.27 -16.50 -11.17
C LEU A 119 4.10 -15.35 -11.79
N PRO A 120 4.29 -15.34 -13.13
CA PRO A 120 4.92 -14.23 -13.82
C PRO A 120 4.08 -12.95 -13.71
N GLY A 121 4.69 -11.76 -13.72
CA GLY A 121 3.95 -10.49 -13.73
C GLY A 121 3.91 -9.77 -12.38
N ILE A 122 2.74 -9.27 -11.97
CA ILE A 122 2.62 -8.34 -10.83
C ILE A 122 1.55 -8.84 -9.84
N PRO A 123 1.92 -9.41 -8.69
CA PRO A 123 0.98 -9.66 -7.60
C PRO A 123 0.58 -8.33 -6.95
N ILE A 124 -0.72 -8.12 -6.75
CA ILE A 124 -1.26 -6.98 -6.03
C ILE A 124 -1.92 -7.54 -4.76
N CYS A 125 -1.36 -7.20 -3.61
CA CYS A 125 -1.83 -7.65 -2.31
C CYS A 125 -2.54 -6.50 -1.60
N TYR A 126 -3.73 -6.76 -1.08
CA TYR A 126 -4.45 -5.81 -0.24
C TYR A 126 -3.99 -5.96 1.21
N TYR A 127 -3.90 -4.86 1.96
CA TYR A 127 -3.34 -4.91 3.32
C TYR A 127 -4.09 -5.92 4.19
N GLY A 128 -3.35 -6.69 4.96
CA GLY A 128 -3.88 -7.77 5.77
C GLY A 128 -4.02 -9.11 5.04
N ASP A 129 -3.90 -9.17 3.71
CA ASP A 129 -3.81 -10.47 3.02
C ASP A 129 -2.57 -11.25 3.50
N GLU A 130 -1.46 -10.54 3.72
CA GLU A 130 -0.20 -11.08 4.25
C GLU A 130 -0.30 -11.63 5.68
N LEU A 131 -1.31 -11.18 6.44
CA LEU A 131 -1.65 -11.68 7.77
C LEU A 131 -2.78 -12.72 7.72
N GLY A 132 -3.41 -12.94 6.56
CA GLY A 132 -4.64 -13.72 6.50
C GLY A 132 -5.80 -13.09 7.28
N MET A 133 -5.87 -11.75 7.35
CA MET A 133 -6.96 -11.04 8.01
C MET A 133 -8.32 -11.49 7.45
N GLU A 134 -9.31 -11.58 8.35
CA GLU A 134 -10.68 -11.95 8.03
C GLU A 134 -11.62 -10.76 8.15
N ASN A 135 -12.72 -10.81 7.40
CA ASN A 135 -13.83 -9.90 7.50
C ASN A 135 -14.33 -9.82 8.95
N VAL A 136 -14.67 -8.62 9.38
CA VAL A 136 -15.28 -8.39 10.70
C VAL A 136 -16.77 -8.19 10.55
N ILE A 137 -17.55 -8.74 11.47
CA ILE A 137 -18.98 -8.48 11.54
C ILE A 137 -19.18 -7.04 12.02
N ILE A 138 -19.81 -6.22 11.19
CA ILE A 138 -20.08 -4.80 11.48
C ILE A 138 -21.55 -4.65 11.86
N SER A 139 -21.83 -4.13 13.06
CA SER A 139 -23.21 -3.87 13.46
C SER A 139 -23.80 -2.71 12.65
N PRO A 140 -25.14 -2.63 12.47
CA PRO A 140 -25.77 -1.52 11.76
C PRO A 140 -25.40 -0.13 12.31
N GLU A 141 -25.19 -0.02 13.62
CA GLU A 141 -24.84 1.24 14.30
C GLU A 141 -23.37 1.65 14.04
N GLU A 142 -22.51 0.68 13.74
CA GLU A 142 -21.09 0.89 13.48
C GLU A 142 -20.77 1.05 11.98
N MET A 143 -21.73 0.73 11.11
CA MET A 143 -21.61 0.83 9.66
C MET A 143 -21.25 2.25 9.21
N LYS A 144 -20.25 2.36 8.33
CA LYS A 144 -19.73 3.62 7.77
C LYS A 144 -19.82 3.67 6.25
N ASP A 145 -19.99 2.53 5.57
CA ASP A 145 -20.03 2.52 4.10
C ASP A 145 -21.25 3.27 3.57
N SER A 146 -21.00 4.46 3.04
CA SER A 146 -22.02 5.33 2.48
C SER A 146 -22.85 4.65 1.39
N PHE A 147 -22.29 3.69 0.63
CA PHE A 147 -23.04 2.94 -0.37
C PHE A 147 -24.09 2.04 0.26
N ALA A 148 -23.73 1.30 1.32
CA ALA A 148 -24.65 0.43 2.02
C ALA A 148 -25.69 1.21 2.83
N LEU A 149 -25.28 2.31 3.46
CA LEU A 149 -26.18 3.23 4.16
C LEU A 149 -27.25 3.82 3.23
N ARG A 150 -26.92 4.07 1.96
CA ARG A 150 -27.87 4.55 0.94
C ARG A 150 -28.68 3.46 0.25
N THR A 151 -28.27 2.19 0.36
CA THR A 151 -28.89 1.09 -0.39
C THR A 151 -29.45 0.02 0.55
N LYS A 152 -28.62 -0.94 0.95
CA LYS A 152 -28.97 -1.97 1.94
C LYS A 152 -27.72 -2.40 2.71
N PRO A 153 -27.85 -2.78 4.01
CA PRO A 153 -26.73 -3.20 4.85
C PRO A 153 -25.88 -4.33 4.25
N SER A 154 -26.47 -5.26 3.50
CA SER A 154 -25.75 -6.38 2.88
C SER A 154 -24.80 -5.97 1.75
N ASN A 155 -24.86 -4.72 1.28
CA ASN A 155 -23.89 -4.17 0.35
C ASN A 155 -22.66 -3.57 1.05
N SER A 156 -22.57 -3.63 2.38
CA SER A 156 -21.50 -2.98 3.13
C SER A 156 -20.14 -3.56 2.81
N ARG A 157 -19.22 -2.63 2.55
CA ARG A 157 -17.81 -2.87 2.34
C ARG A 157 -16.95 -2.69 3.59
N ASP A 158 -17.57 -2.29 4.70
CA ASP A 158 -16.87 -2.12 5.97
C ASP A 158 -16.20 -3.40 6.50
N PRO A 159 -16.76 -4.63 6.34
CA PRO A 159 -16.15 -5.85 6.86
C PRO A 159 -14.70 -6.09 6.40
N MET A 160 -14.32 -5.67 5.19
CA MET A 160 -12.96 -5.80 4.66
C MET A 160 -12.15 -4.50 4.74
N ARG A 161 -12.68 -3.45 5.36
CA ARG A 161 -11.99 -2.16 5.57
C ARG A 161 -11.57 -1.94 7.02
N THR A 162 -11.72 -2.98 7.84
CA THR A 162 -11.38 -2.94 9.27
C THR A 162 -9.90 -2.68 9.50
N PRO A 163 -9.54 -1.94 10.56
CA PRO A 163 -8.18 -1.51 10.79
C PRO A 163 -7.15 -2.66 10.84
N MET A 164 -5.92 -2.35 10.43
CA MET A 164 -4.78 -3.27 10.46
C MET A 164 -4.45 -3.72 11.89
N GLN A 165 -4.04 -4.98 12.03
CA GLN A 165 -3.71 -5.61 13.32
C GLN A 165 -2.19 -5.61 13.52
N TRP A 166 -1.65 -4.55 14.14
CA TRP A 166 -0.20 -4.37 14.31
C TRP A 166 0.37 -5.15 15.50
N ASN A 167 -0.28 -5.09 16.66
CA ASN A 167 0.20 -5.67 17.91
C ASN A 167 -0.95 -6.14 18.80
N PRO A 168 -0.70 -6.86 19.91
CA PRO A 168 -1.77 -7.31 20.82
C PRO A 168 -2.30 -6.19 21.76
N GLY A 169 -1.81 -4.96 21.64
CA GLY A 169 -2.17 -3.82 22.48
C GLY A 169 -3.55 -3.20 22.14
N LYS A 170 -3.86 -2.06 22.79
CA LYS A 170 -5.12 -1.33 22.58
C LYS A 170 -5.35 -1.10 21.08
N ASN A 171 -6.56 -1.43 20.61
CA ASN A 171 -6.98 -1.31 19.21
C ASN A 171 -5.98 -1.94 18.21
N ALA A 172 -5.39 -3.06 18.58
CA ALA A 172 -4.36 -3.74 17.80
C ALA A 172 -3.18 -2.85 17.37
N GLY A 173 -2.88 -1.77 18.10
CA GLY A 173 -1.84 -0.80 17.74
C GLY A 173 -2.21 0.13 16.58
N PHE A 174 -3.45 0.11 16.09
CA PHE A 174 -3.89 1.00 15.00
C PHE A 174 -4.10 2.44 15.45
N THR A 175 -4.60 2.64 16.68
CA THR A 175 -4.87 3.97 17.22
C THR A 175 -4.89 3.98 18.75
N ASP A 176 -4.38 5.06 19.36
CA ASP A 176 -4.46 5.27 20.80
C ASP A 176 -5.81 5.85 21.26
N CYS A 177 -6.63 6.34 20.32
CA CYS A 177 -7.98 6.81 20.58
C CYS A 177 -8.84 5.72 21.23
N ASP A 178 -9.89 6.11 21.94
CA ASP A 178 -10.72 5.12 22.65
C ASP A 178 -11.48 4.17 21.73
N LYS A 179 -11.83 4.63 20.53
CA LYS A 179 -12.51 3.80 19.54
C LYS A 179 -11.97 4.04 18.13
N PRO A 180 -11.57 2.98 17.39
CA PRO A 180 -11.25 3.10 15.97
C PRO A 180 -12.51 3.40 15.15
N TRP A 181 -12.33 3.92 13.93
CA TRP A 181 -13.44 4.32 13.06
C TRP A 181 -14.32 3.14 12.60
N LEU A 182 -13.73 1.93 12.55
CA LEU A 182 -14.41 0.64 12.39
C LEU A 182 -13.92 -0.37 13.45
N PRO A 183 -14.76 -1.34 13.85
CA PRO A 183 -14.38 -2.46 14.70
C PRO A 183 -13.14 -3.20 14.21
N ILE A 184 -12.37 -3.74 15.16
CA ILE A 184 -11.21 -4.59 14.91
C ILE A 184 -11.60 -6.04 15.17
N ASN A 185 -11.04 -6.97 14.40
CA ASN A 185 -11.31 -8.39 14.57
C ASN A 185 -10.85 -8.87 15.95
N ILE A 186 -11.67 -9.64 16.66
CA ILE A 186 -11.40 -10.08 18.04
C ILE A 186 -10.14 -10.95 18.18
N ASN A 187 -9.65 -11.53 17.07
CA ASN A 187 -8.44 -12.34 17.04
C ASN A 187 -7.13 -11.53 17.07
N TYR A 188 -7.17 -10.19 17.09
CA TYR A 188 -5.96 -9.35 17.00
C TYR A 188 -4.93 -9.61 18.10
N GLY A 189 -5.34 -10.17 19.25
CA GLY A 189 -4.41 -10.55 20.33
C GLY A 189 -3.46 -11.70 19.97
N ILE A 190 -3.82 -12.54 19.00
CA ILE A 190 -3.03 -13.72 18.57
C ILE A 190 -2.65 -13.68 17.10
N GLN A 191 -3.38 -12.93 16.28
CA GLN A 191 -3.11 -12.74 14.85
C GLN A 191 -2.83 -11.26 14.63
N ASN A 192 -1.57 -10.88 14.55
CA ASN A 192 -1.13 -9.50 14.33
C ASN A 192 0.33 -9.50 13.84
N VAL A 193 0.79 -8.37 13.34
CA VAL A 193 2.15 -8.23 12.80
C VAL A 193 3.22 -8.62 13.82
N GLU A 194 3.15 -8.11 15.06
CA GLU A 194 4.15 -8.38 16.09
C GLU A 194 4.28 -9.88 16.40
N VAL A 195 3.15 -10.56 16.64
CA VAL A 195 3.11 -11.99 16.94
C VAL A 195 3.56 -12.82 15.74
N GLU A 196 3.04 -12.53 14.55
CA GLU A 196 3.36 -13.33 13.36
C GLU A 196 4.78 -13.11 12.83
N MET A 197 5.42 -11.98 13.17
CA MET A 197 6.82 -11.70 12.83
C MET A 197 7.79 -12.67 13.50
N GLU A 198 7.43 -13.21 14.67
CA GLU A 198 8.25 -14.17 15.43
C GLU A 198 8.13 -15.61 14.90
N ASP A 199 7.01 -15.95 14.25
CA ASP A 199 6.76 -17.27 13.68
C ASP A 199 7.01 -17.31 12.17
N VAL A 200 8.06 -18.00 11.75
CA VAL A 200 8.44 -18.18 10.34
C VAL A 200 7.41 -19.01 9.54
N PHE A 201 6.54 -19.74 10.23
CA PHE A 201 5.45 -20.52 9.67
C PHE A 201 4.08 -19.85 9.83
N SER A 202 4.00 -18.61 10.31
CA SER A 202 2.77 -17.81 10.27
C SER A 202 2.40 -17.41 8.85
N PHE A 203 1.25 -16.74 8.67
CA PHE A 203 0.87 -16.15 7.38
C PHE A 203 1.93 -15.14 6.95
N LEU A 204 2.31 -14.22 7.84
CA LEU A 204 3.31 -13.20 7.57
C LEU A 204 4.70 -13.78 7.32
N GLY A 205 5.11 -14.74 8.15
CA GLY A 205 6.39 -15.44 8.03
C GLY A 205 6.51 -16.12 6.66
N ASN A 206 5.45 -16.82 6.24
CA ASN A 206 5.39 -17.44 4.92
C ASN A 206 5.34 -16.41 3.79
N PHE A 207 4.55 -15.34 3.92
CA PHE A 207 4.48 -14.24 2.95
C PHE A 207 5.86 -13.62 2.72
N LYS A 208 6.61 -13.31 3.78
CA LYS A 208 7.98 -12.78 3.70
C LYS A 208 8.92 -13.73 2.97
N ARG A 209 8.80 -15.05 3.22
CA ARG A 209 9.61 -16.06 2.52
C ARG A 209 9.25 -16.16 1.04
N LEU A 210 7.97 -16.05 0.68
CA LEU A 210 7.51 -16.03 -0.70
C LEU A 210 7.98 -14.76 -1.43
N VAL A 211 7.89 -13.59 -0.79
CA VAL A 211 8.42 -12.32 -1.34
C VAL A 211 9.93 -12.39 -1.52
N LYS A 212 10.66 -13.00 -0.58
CA LYS A 212 12.10 -13.25 -0.72
C LYS A 212 12.40 -14.17 -1.91
N LEU A 213 11.64 -15.27 -2.04
CA LEU A 213 11.78 -16.21 -3.16
C LEU A 213 11.46 -15.55 -4.51
N ARG A 214 10.48 -14.64 -4.56
CA ARG A 214 10.11 -13.91 -5.77
C ARG A 214 11.26 -13.08 -6.36
N ARG A 215 12.26 -12.70 -5.55
CA ARG A 215 13.46 -11.97 -6.01
C ARG A 215 14.44 -12.84 -6.81
N GLU A 216 14.28 -14.16 -6.81
CA GLU A 216 15.14 -15.05 -7.61
C GLU A 216 14.94 -14.82 -9.11
N PRO A 217 16.00 -14.92 -9.95
CA PRO A 217 15.91 -14.67 -11.38
C PRO A 217 14.81 -15.48 -12.10
N SER A 218 14.64 -16.75 -11.71
CA SER A 218 13.60 -17.62 -12.27
C SER A 218 12.19 -17.13 -11.96
N MET A 219 11.97 -16.49 -10.81
CA MET A 219 10.67 -15.93 -10.44
C MET A 219 10.40 -14.58 -11.09
N LEU A 220 11.41 -13.72 -11.21
CA LEU A 220 11.28 -12.40 -11.83
C LEU A 220 11.16 -12.48 -13.35
N LEU A 221 12.02 -13.27 -14.00
CA LEU A 221 12.24 -13.23 -15.45
C LEU A 221 12.06 -14.60 -16.12
N GLY A 222 11.96 -15.68 -15.34
CA GLY A 222 11.89 -17.02 -15.88
C GLY A 222 10.58 -17.34 -16.58
N THR A 223 10.65 -18.33 -17.47
CA THR A 223 9.50 -18.90 -18.17
C THR A 223 8.50 -19.46 -17.17
N PHE A 224 7.25 -19.51 -17.59
CA PHE A 224 6.15 -20.11 -16.85
C PHE A 224 5.60 -21.25 -17.69
N GLU A 225 5.62 -22.46 -17.15
CA GLU A 225 5.08 -23.64 -17.80
C GLU A 225 4.24 -24.43 -16.80
N TYR A 226 3.02 -24.78 -17.18
CA TYR A 226 2.21 -25.71 -16.39
C TYR A 226 2.95 -27.05 -16.26
N ALA A 227 2.91 -27.62 -15.05
CA ALA A 227 3.45 -28.94 -14.78
C ALA A 227 2.28 -29.94 -14.70
N LEU A 228 1.96 -30.45 -13.52
CA LEU A 228 0.76 -31.25 -13.28
C LEU A 228 -0.42 -30.34 -12.95
N VAL A 229 -1.46 -30.37 -13.78
CA VAL A 229 -2.75 -29.73 -13.52
C VAL A 229 -3.85 -30.77 -13.65
N ASP A 230 -4.60 -31.00 -12.58
CA ASP A 230 -5.77 -31.87 -12.55
C ASP A 230 -6.80 -31.35 -11.53
N VAL A 231 -7.77 -32.20 -11.17
CA VAL A 231 -8.85 -31.81 -10.24
C VAL A 231 -8.34 -31.50 -8.83
N ASP A 232 -7.19 -32.06 -8.45
CA ASP A 232 -6.63 -31.97 -7.10
C ASP A 232 -5.42 -31.05 -7.02
N ILE A 233 -4.59 -31.02 -8.08
CA ILE A 233 -3.29 -30.36 -8.07
C ILE A 233 -3.26 -29.24 -9.11
N PHE A 234 -2.79 -28.08 -8.68
CA PHE A 234 -2.29 -27.04 -9.57
C PHE A 234 -0.78 -26.91 -9.39
N SER A 235 -0.01 -27.08 -10.46
CA SER A 235 1.44 -26.91 -10.40
C SER A 235 2.01 -26.31 -11.67
N PHE A 236 3.14 -25.62 -11.52
CA PHE A 236 3.86 -24.98 -12.61
C PHE A 236 5.35 -24.90 -12.28
N THR A 237 6.16 -24.71 -13.32
CA THR A 237 7.58 -24.46 -13.19
C THR A 237 7.92 -23.00 -13.50
N ARG A 238 8.99 -22.51 -12.85
CA ARG A 238 9.64 -21.24 -13.15
C ARG A 238 11.11 -21.48 -13.38
N SER A 239 11.61 -21.15 -14.58
CA SER A 239 12.99 -21.45 -14.95
C SER A 239 13.59 -20.39 -15.88
N ILE A 240 14.89 -20.18 -15.76
CA ILE A 240 15.68 -19.39 -16.71
C ILE A 240 17.08 -19.96 -16.79
N VAL A 241 17.68 -19.94 -17.98
CA VAL A 241 19.03 -20.47 -18.21
C VAL A 241 20.03 -19.81 -17.25
N GLY A 242 20.82 -20.62 -16.56
CA GLY A 242 21.83 -20.16 -15.61
C GLY A 242 21.34 -19.90 -14.17
N ALA A 243 20.04 -20.10 -13.88
CA ALA A 243 19.49 -20.01 -12.53
C ALA A 243 18.80 -21.31 -12.09
N LYS A 244 18.39 -21.37 -10.82
CA LYS A 244 17.69 -22.53 -10.26
C LYS A 244 16.31 -22.70 -10.91
N CYS A 245 15.94 -23.91 -11.28
CA CYS A 245 14.56 -24.23 -11.66
C CYS A 245 13.72 -24.47 -10.40
N TYR A 246 12.49 -23.98 -10.39
CA TYR A 246 11.54 -24.19 -9.31
C TYR A 246 10.29 -24.88 -9.84
N LEU A 247 9.84 -25.89 -9.11
CA LEU A 247 8.53 -26.52 -9.28
C LEU A 247 7.65 -26.10 -8.11
N ILE A 248 6.53 -25.43 -8.41
CA ILE A 248 5.53 -24.99 -7.44
C ILE A 248 4.37 -25.98 -7.53
N ILE A 249 3.99 -26.58 -6.40
CA ILE A 249 2.89 -27.54 -6.33
C ILE A 249 1.91 -27.09 -5.25
N VAL A 250 0.64 -26.99 -5.63
CA VAL A 250 -0.44 -26.61 -4.74
C VAL A 250 -1.52 -27.68 -4.79
N ASN A 251 -1.82 -28.23 -3.62
CA ASN A 251 -2.99 -29.08 -3.44
C ASN A 251 -4.23 -28.19 -3.29
N MET A 252 -5.11 -28.27 -4.28
CA MET A 252 -6.40 -27.58 -4.33
C MET A 252 -7.50 -28.39 -3.61
N ASN A 253 -7.27 -29.67 -3.35
CA ASN A 253 -8.18 -30.49 -2.56
C ASN A 253 -8.07 -30.16 -1.07
N ARG A 254 -9.21 -30.23 -0.37
CA ARG A 254 -9.28 -30.08 1.09
C ARG A 254 -8.67 -31.26 1.85
N LYS A 255 -8.47 -32.38 1.18
CA LYS A 255 -7.87 -33.60 1.73
C LYS A 255 -6.44 -33.77 1.24
N ALA A 256 -5.66 -34.53 1.98
CA ALA A 256 -4.32 -34.92 1.52
C ALA A 256 -4.42 -35.79 0.25
N VAL A 257 -3.55 -35.50 -0.72
CA VAL A 257 -3.47 -36.21 -1.99
C VAL A 257 -2.04 -36.75 -2.14
N SER A 258 -1.92 -38.00 -2.57
CA SER A 258 -0.63 -38.62 -2.88
C SER A 258 -0.43 -38.62 -4.40
N VAL A 259 0.73 -38.14 -4.84
CA VAL A 259 1.02 -37.94 -6.27
C VAL A 259 2.39 -38.54 -6.59
N ASN A 260 2.44 -39.40 -7.60
CA ASN A 260 3.71 -39.87 -8.17
C ASN A 260 4.19 -38.87 -9.24
N LEU A 261 5.04 -37.93 -8.83
CA LEU A 261 5.58 -36.90 -9.73
C LEU A 261 6.46 -37.48 -10.84
N ALA A 262 7.23 -38.53 -10.59
CA ALA A 262 8.08 -39.14 -11.61
C ALA A 262 7.26 -39.74 -12.76
N ALA A 263 6.12 -40.35 -12.43
CA ALA A 263 5.20 -40.88 -13.44
C ALA A 263 4.47 -39.78 -14.23
N LYS A 264 4.16 -38.65 -13.58
CA LYS A 264 3.38 -37.54 -14.17
C LYS A 264 4.24 -36.52 -14.90
N LEU A 265 5.50 -36.35 -14.49
CA LEU A 265 6.44 -35.34 -14.98
C LEU A 265 7.82 -35.99 -15.21
N PRO A 266 7.98 -36.78 -16.29
CA PRO A 266 9.18 -37.60 -16.51
C PRO A 266 10.47 -36.80 -16.73
N SER A 267 10.36 -35.49 -17.00
CA SER A 267 11.48 -34.57 -17.18
C SER A 267 12.06 -34.05 -15.85
N LEU A 268 11.43 -34.34 -14.71
CA LEU A 268 11.94 -33.93 -13.42
C LEU A 268 13.15 -34.78 -12.98
N PRO A 269 14.08 -34.18 -12.22
CA PRO A 269 15.16 -34.95 -11.60
C PRO A 269 14.60 -35.93 -10.55
N GLU A 270 15.34 -37.02 -10.31
CA GLU A 270 14.98 -38.04 -9.31
C GLU A 270 14.85 -37.46 -7.89
N THR A 271 15.62 -36.41 -7.59
CA THR A 271 15.58 -35.71 -6.30
C THR A 271 15.41 -34.22 -6.49
N ALA A 272 14.62 -33.60 -5.61
CA ALA A 272 14.46 -32.15 -5.52
C ALA A 272 14.56 -31.69 -4.06
N ARG A 273 14.98 -30.44 -3.85
CA ARG A 273 15.07 -29.83 -2.51
C ARG A 273 13.81 -29.04 -2.21
N LEU A 274 13.13 -29.34 -1.11
CA LEU A 274 12.04 -28.51 -0.59
C LEU A 274 12.58 -27.15 -0.15
N ILE A 275 12.12 -26.08 -0.81
CA ILE A 275 12.53 -24.70 -0.51
C ILE A 275 11.55 -24.03 0.45
N LEU A 276 10.25 -24.26 0.25
CA LEU A 276 9.18 -23.59 0.97
C LEU A 276 7.93 -24.48 1.00
N THR A 277 7.19 -24.40 2.10
CA THR A 277 5.86 -25.02 2.27
C THR A 277 4.97 -24.05 3.04
N ASN A 278 3.65 -24.13 2.82
CA ASN A 278 2.68 -23.33 3.55
C ASN A 278 2.62 -23.70 5.06
N PRO A 279 2.19 -22.74 5.91
CA PRO A 279 2.03 -22.85 7.37
C PRO A 279 1.43 -24.18 7.83
N CYS A 280 0.29 -24.54 7.24
CA CYS A 280 -0.60 -25.60 7.73
C CYS A 280 -0.05 -27.02 7.55
N TYR A 281 1.12 -27.18 6.95
CA TYR A 281 1.78 -28.48 6.74
C TYR A 281 3.03 -28.69 7.58
N TYR A 282 3.53 -27.66 8.28
CA TYR A 282 4.78 -27.79 9.02
C TYR A 282 4.64 -28.67 10.28
N GLU A 283 3.54 -28.57 11.02
CA GLU A 283 3.28 -29.44 12.18
C GLU A 283 3.20 -30.93 11.80
N LYS A 284 2.64 -31.27 10.62
CA LYS A 284 2.61 -32.65 10.11
C LYS A 284 3.97 -33.16 9.62
N LEU A 285 4.82 -32.27 9.10
CA LEU A 285 6.18 -32.62 8.71
C LEU A 285 7.07 -32.86 9.94
N LEU A 286 6.84 -32.16 11.06
CA LEU A 286 7.50 -32.42 12.33
C LEU A 286 7.03 -33.73 12.97
N SER A 287 5.73 -34.06 12.91
CA SER A 287 5.25 -35.36 13.42
C SER A 287 5.83 -36.56 12.66
N ASN A 288 6.17 -36.38 11.37
CA ASN A 288 6.87 -37.39 10.56
C ASN A 288 8.40 -37.30 10.65
N ARG A 289 8.98 -36.24 11.24
CA ARG A 289 10.44 -36.12 11.48
C ARG A 289 10.92 -36.86 12.73
N ASN A 290 10.03 -37.35 13.58
CA ASN A 290 10.40 -38.23 14.68
C ASN A 290 10.95 -39.61 14.23
N GLU A 291 11.05 -39.87 12.93
CA GLU A 291 11.79 -41.01 12.36
C GLU A 291 13.17 -40.63 11.78
N LEU A 292 13.56 -39.35 11.80
CA LEU A 292 14.85 -38.87 11.27
C LEU A 292 15.46 -37.84 12.25
N SER A 293 15.76 -38.32 13.45
CA SER A 293 16.58 -37.61 14.44
C SER A 293 18.04 -38.07 14.32
N ASP A 294 18.89 -37.19 13.80
CA ASP A 294 20.19 -36.88 14.38
C ASP A 294 20.76 -35.70 13.59
N TYR A 295 20.80 -34.53 14.22
CA TYR A 295 21.93 -33.59 14.20
C TYR A 295 21.57 -32.36 15.05
N ASN A 296 22.29 -32.22 16.15
CA ASN A 296 22.24 -31.15 17.14
C ASN A 296 22.52 -29.77 16.52
N GLU A 297 21.91 -28.70 17.05
CA GLU A 297 22.66 -27.78 17.93
C GLU A 297 21.78 -26.80 18.72
N SER A 298 22.29 -26.58 19.92
CA SER A 298 21.87 -25.84 21.12
C SER A 298 21.21 -24.46 20.99
N SER A 299 20.27 -24.26 21.90
CA SER A 299 19.75 -22.99 22.42
C SER A 299 20.82 -22.18 23.19
N SER A 300 20.62 -20.85 23.27
CA SER A 300 20.76 -20.15 24.56
C SER A 300 19.90 -18.88 24.56
N SER A 301 19.07 -18.75 25.59
CA SER A 301 18.34 -17.56 25.99
C SER A 301 19.13 -16.82 27.07
N SER A 302 18.97 -15.50 27.17
CA SER A 302 19.04 -14.81 28.47
C SER A 302 18.29 -13.48 28.44
N ASP A 303 17.58 -13.24 29.54
CA ASP A 303 16.70 -12.13 29.88
C ASP A 303 17.34 -10.73 29.83
N THR A 304 16.51 -9.69 29.71
CA THR A 304 16.48 -8.59 30.70
C THR A 304 15.25 -7.69 30.56
N ARG A 305 14.61 -7.39 31.71
CA ARG A 305 13.52 -6.41 31.91
C ARG A 305 14.07 -4.99 32.17
N ASN A 306 13.21 -4.01 31.87
CA ASN A 306 13.14 -2.60 32.33
C ASN A 306 14.09 -1.54 31.70
N SER A 307 13.51 -0.58 30.96
CA SER A 307 13.55 0.87 31.29
C SER A 307 12.97 1.76 30.17
N ILE A 308 12.19 2.77 30.56
CA ILE A 308 11.56 3.82 29.73
C ILE A 308 12.59 4.90 29.31
N HIS A 309 13.78 4.49 28.88
CA HIS A 309 14.81 5.40 28.36
C HIS A 309 15.41 5.07 26.96
N PRO A 310 14.80 4.28 26.04
CA PRO A 310 15.55 3.86 24.85
C PRO A 310 15.35 4.76 23.60
N ALA A 311 14.31 5.60 23.52
CA ALA A 311 13.97 6.29 22.26
C ALA A 311 15.05 7.30 21.82
N GLU A 312 15.49 8.19 22.72
CA GLU A 312 16.53 9.18 22.40
C GLU A 312 17.89 8.54 22.08
N ASN A 313 18.24 7.45 22.77
CA ASN A 313 19.51 6.75 22.53
C ASN A 313 19.48 5.92 21.23
N ARG A 314 18.36 5.27 20.88
CA ARG A 314 18.21 4.53 19.62
C ARG A 314 18.27 5.44 18.41
N ILE A 315 17.62 6.61 18.47
CA ILE A 315 17.66 7.63 17.42
C ILE A 315 19.11 8.15 17.26
N SER A 316 19.83 8.46 18.33
CA SER A 316 21.22 8.92 18.22
C SER A 316 22.18 7.89 17.62
N ILE A 317 21.96 6.60 17.89
CA ILE A 317 22.79 5.50 17.37
C ILE A 317 22.44 5.21 15.90
N ALA A 318 21.16 5.22 15.53
CA ALA A 318 20.71 5.08 14.15
C ALA A 318 21.21 6.25 13.28
N LEU A 319 21.10 7.49 13.78
CA LEU A 319 21.48 8.70 13.05
C LEU A 319 23.00 8.85 12.86
N ASN A 320 23.83 8.39 13.81
CA ASN A 320 25.29 8.41 13.68
C ASN A 320 25.81 7.42 12.61
N ASN A 321 25.01 6.41 12.26
CA ASN A 321 25.34 5.41 11.23
C ASN A 321 24.74 5.74 9.85
N LEU A 322 23.94 6.81 9.73
CA LEU A 322 23.43 7.29 8.44
C LEU A 322 24.54 7.98 7.64
N LYS A 323 25.04 7.30 6.62
CA LYS A 323 25.94 7.90 5.62
C LYS A 323 25.22 8.39 4.36
N LEU A 324 23.96 8.01 4.17
CA LEU A 324 23.21 8.29 2.95
C LEU A 324 21.81 8.82 3.28
N GLU A 325 21.72 10.15 3.22
CA GLU A 325 20.49 10.92 2.97
C GLU A 325 19.42 10.91 4.07
N SER A 326 19.25 12.05 4.75
CA SER A 326 18.09 12.32 5.61
C SER A 326 17.06 13.23 4.92
N TYR A 327 15.83 12.74 4.85
CA TYR A 327 14.62 13.44 4.43
C TYR A 327 13.99 14.10 5.66
N GLN A 328 13.69 15.40 5.58
CA GLN A 328 12.97 16.09 6.64
C GLN A 328 11.65 16.64 6.12
N ALA A 329 10.52 16.21 6.71
CA ALA A 329 9.23 16.83 6.47
C ALA A 329 8.93 17.79 7.63
N THR A 330 8.71 19.06 7.30
CA THR A 330 8.32 20.12 8.22
C THR A 330 6.85 20.43 7.99
N ASP A 331 6.01 20.15 8.97
CA ASP A 331 4.59 20.50 8.93
C ASP A 331 4.18 21.36 10.12
N GLU A 332 3.28 22.31 9.88
CA GLU A 332 2.72 23.18 10.91
C GLU A 332 1.36 22.61 11.33
N SER A 333 1.28 22.07 12.56
CA SER A 333 0.05 21.54 13.14
C SER A 333 -0.39 22.40 14.32
N THR A 334 -1.67 22.39 14.71
CA THR A 334 -2.17 23.09 15.90
C THR A 334 -2.57 22.08 16.97
N ASP A 335 -2.06 22.25 18.19
CA ASP A 335 -2.50 21.43 19.31
C ASP A 335 -3.90 21.83 19.83
N ILE A 336 -4.41 21.08 20.81
CA ILE A 336 -5.75 21.29 21.40
C ILE A 336 -5.92 22.65 22.10
N ASN A 337 -4.84 23.41 22.27
CA ASN A 337 -4.84 24.75 22.87
C ASN A 337 -4.54 25.83 21.82
N ASP A 338 -4.75 25.54 20.53
CA ASP A 338 -4.49 26.43 19.39
C ASP A 338 -3.02 26.88 19.27
N THR A 339 -2.08 26.14 19.86
CA THR A 339 -0.65 26.45 19.72
C THR A 339 -0.10 25.75 18.48
N ALA A 340 0.49 26.53 17.57
CA ALA A 340 1.17 25.99 16.40
C ALA A 340 2.41 25.17 16.82
N GLN A 341 2.60 24.03 16.19
CA GLN A 341 3.66 23.06 16.43
C GLN A 341 4.37 22.79 15.10
N LEU A 342 5.69 22.96 15.10
CA LEU A 342 6.55 22.47 14.04
C LEU A 342 6.83 20.99 14.29
N VAL A 343 6.41 20.15 13.37
CA VAL A 343 6.65 18.71 13.40
C VAL A 343 7.81 18.38 12.48
N LEU A 344 8.85 17.73 13.00
CA LEU A 344 10.01 17.25 12.23
C LEU A 344 9.96 15.74 12.10
N PHE A 345 9.65 15.24 10.92
CA PHE A 345 9.85 13.83 10.58
C PHE A 345 11.22 13.66 9.96
N ILE A 346 11.93 12.60 10.35
CA ILE A 346 13.18 12.20 9.70
C ILE A 346 12.98 10.86 9.03
N ARG A 347 13.40 10.77 7.77
CA ARG A 347 13.56 9.50 7.07
C ARG A 347 14.99 9.34 6.58
N GLY A 348 15.65 8.25 6.94
CA GLY A 348 17.04 7.97 6.58
C GLY A 348 17.20 6.62 5.89
N VAL A 349 18.29 6.45 5.16
CA VAL A 349 18.72 5.16 4.60
C VAL A 349 20.09 4.80 5.13
N ASP A 350 20.24 3.61 5.69
CA ASP A 350 21.53 3.14 6.20
C ASP A 350 22.39 2.48 5.10
N GLU A 351 23.59 2.02 5.46
CA GLU A 351 24.52 1.36 4.54
C GLU A 351 24.01 0.00 4.00
N ASN A 352 22.99 -0.58 4.63
CA ASN A 352 22.32 -1.81 4.20
C ASN A 352 21.09 -1.55 3.32
N PHE A 353 20.85 -0.29 2.95
CA PHE A 353 19.64 0.18 2.26
C PHE A 353 18.34 -0.03 3.08
N GLU A 354 18.43 -0.12 4.40
CA GLU A 354 17.27 -0.13 5.27
C GLU A 354 16.75 1.30 5.45
N ILE A 355 15.45 1.49 5.19
CA ILE A 355 14.77 2.77 5.31
C ILE A 355 14.20 2.88 6.72
N THR A 356 14.58 3.92 7.45
CA THR A 356 13.97 4.30 8.73
C THR A 356 13.17 5.58 8.52
N GLU A 357 11.94 5.65 9.04
CA GLU A 357 11.09 6.84 9.02
C GLU A 357 10.48 7.01 10.42
N GLU A 358 10.73 8.16 11.06
CA GLU A 358 10.32 8.39 12.45
C GLU A 358 9.97 9.86 12.69
N LEU A 359 9.01 10.12 13.59
CA LEU A 359 8.76 11.45 14.13
C LEU A 359 9.93 11.81 15.06
N ALA A 360 10.81 12.69 14.61
CA ALA A 360 12.03 12.97 15.34
C ALA A 360 11.82 13.97 16.47
N CYS A 361 11.06 15.05 16.22
CA CYS A 361 10.62 15.93 17.30
C CYS A 361 9.40 16.77 16.93
N MET A 362 8.74 17.29 17.96
CA MET A 362 7.69 18.30 17.86
C MET A 362 8.11 19.54 18.66
N ARG A 363 7.98 20.73 18.06
CA ARG A 363 8.48 21.99 18.61
C ARG A 363 7.39 23.05 18.58
N SER A 364 7.02 23.61 19.73
CA SER A 364 5.97 24.62 19.79
C SER A 364 6.43 25.98 19.27
N LEU A 365 5.71 26.52 18.29
CA LEU A 365 5.89 27.85 17.73
C LEU A 365 5.13 28.86 18.59
N LYS A 366 5.85 29.54 19.48
CA LYS A 366 5.24 30.51 20.40
C LYS A 366 5.02 31.87 19.72
N GLY A 367 3.77 32.25 19.52
CA GLY A 367 3.36 33.58 19.09
C GLY A 367 3.11 33.72 17.59
N THR A 368 4.14 33.59 16.75
CA THR A 368 4.01 33.69 15.28
C THR A 368 4.56 32.48 14.55
N THR A 369 4.09 32.26 13.33
CA THR A 369 4.48 31.15 12.46
C THR A 369 5.24 31.66 11.24
N LYS A 370 6.09 32.68 11.42
CA LYS A 370 6.88 33.26 10.33
C LYS A 370 8.01 32.30 9.97
N GLY A 371 8.53 32.40 8.74
CA GLY A 371 9.64 31.56 8.30
C GLY A 371 10.87 31.61 9.22
N CYS A 372 11.13 32.73 9.88
CA CYS A 372 12.21 32.85 10.87
C CYS A 372 11.96 32.08 12.17
N ASP A 373 10.70 31.97 12.61
CA ASP A 373 10.34 31.19 13.80
C ASP A 373 10.51 29.70 13.50
N ILE A 374 10.02 29.28 12.34
CA ILE A 374 10.14 27.89 11.86
C ILE A 374 11.61 27.52 11.65
N PHE A 375 12.41 28.40 11.03
CA PHE A 375 13.83 28.14 10.82
C PHE A 375 14.62 28.02 12.13
N ARG A 376 14.31 28.85 13.13
CA ARG A 376 14.92 28.75 14.46
C ARG A 376 14.59 27.42 15.14
N GLU A 377 13.30 27.06 15.18
CA GLU A 377 12.89 25.80 15.82
C GLU A 377 13.42 24.57 15.08
N PHE A 378 13.56 24.65 13.76
CA PHE A 378 14.24 23.63 12.96
C PHE A 378 15.70 23.45 13.37
N GLN A 379 16.47 24.53 13.48
CA GLN A 379 17.88 24.45 13.91
C GLN A 379 18.01 23.84 15.32
N GLU A 380 17.17 24.29 16.25
CA GLU A 380 17.11 23.73 17.61
C GLU A 380 16.73 22.24 17.62
N GLY A 381 15.82 21.82 16.73
CA GLY A 381 15.46 20.42 16.53
C GLY A 381 16.65 19.56 16.10
N LEU A 382 17.40 20.00 15.08
CA LEU A 382 18.60 19.30 14.63
C LEU A 382 19.68 19.21 15.70
N LEU A 383 19.88 20.29 16.45
CA LEU A 383 20.83 20.32 17.57
C LEU A 383 20.45 19.33 18.66
N THR A 384 19.16 19.27 19.03
CA THR A 384 18.64 18.31 20.02
C THR A 384 18.85 16.87 19.57
N LEU A 385 18.61 16.60 18.30
CA LEU A 385 18.75 15.27 17.69
C LEU A 385 20.20 14.91 17.34
N LYS A 386 21.14 15.84 17.53
CA LYS A 386 22.56 15.71 17.14
C LYS A 386 22.74 15.35 15.65
N VAL A 387 21.85 15.83 14.79
CA VAL A 387 21.93 15.63 13.34
C VAL A 387 22.76 16.76 12.74
N PRO A 388 23.91 16.47 12.11
CA PRO A 388 24.65 17.47 11.36
C PRO A 388 23.80 18.01 10.22
N ILE A 389 23.78 19.33 10.03
CA ILE A 389 23.04 19.95 8.92
C ILE A 389 23.43 19.35 7.57
N THR A 390 24.69 18.95 7.41
CA THR A 390 25.25 18.33 6.19
C THR A 390 24.58 17.01 5.80
N ASN A 391 23.88 16.37 6.73
CA ASN A 391 23.18 15.12 6.48
C ASN A 391 21.78 15.36 5.90
N VAL A 392 21.29 16.61 5.88
CA VAL A 392 19.98 16.97 5.34
C VAL A 392 20.11 17.12 3.84
N CYS A 393 19.58 16.15 3.08
CA CYS A 393 19.63 16.22 1.62
C CYS A 393 18.36 16.85 1.04
N ASN A 394 17.22 16.67 1.72
CA ASN A 394 15.91 17.10 1.22
C ASN A 394 15.05 17.68 2.34
N ILE A 395 14.28 18.73 2.04
CA ILE A 395 13.27 19.28 2.95
C ILE A 395 11.92 19.38 2.24
N THR A 396 10.88 18.82 2.86
CA THR A 396 9.51 18.84 2.34
C THR A 396 8.68 19.86 3.10
N THR A 397 8.04 20.79 2.36
CA THR A 397 7.21 21.86 2.92
C THR A 397 5.77 21.80 2.41
N ASP A 398 4.80 22.26 3.18
CA ASP A 398 3.38 22.38 2.81
C ASP A 398 3.08 23.38 1.66
N GLY A 399 4.06 24.21 1.28
CA GLY A 399 3.91 25.20 0.22
C GLY A 399 3.54 26.60 0.72
N ALA A 400 3.25 26.77 2.02
CA ALA A 400 2.79 28.01 2.59
C ALA A 400 3.84 29.13 2.43
N PRO A 401 3.44 30.43 2.33
CA PRO A 401 4.39 31.52 2.08
C PRO A 401 5.47 31.68 3.17
N ASN A 402 5.16 31.35 4.42
CA ASN A 402 6.12 31.28 5.53
C ASN A 402 7.15 30.16 5.35
N MET A 403 6.85 29.13 4.57
CA MET A 403 7.78 28.04 4.24
C MET A 403 8.55 28.29 2.95
N THR A 404 7.88 28.66 1.86
CA THR A 404 8.47 28.72 0.51
C THR A 404 8.99 30.11 0.09
N GLY A 405 8.74 31.14 0.90
CA GLY A 405 9.13 32.51 0.59
C GLY A 405 10.64 32.67 0.31
N LYS A 406 11.00 33.20 -0.86
CA LYS A 406 12.39 33.32 -1.33
C LYS A 406 13.34 34.13 -0.43
N LYS A 407 12.81 35.10 0.33
CA LYS A 407 13.61 35.98 1.21
C LYS A 407 13.39 35.72 2.69
N SER A 408 12.12 35.63 3.09
CA SER A 408 11.68 35.56 4.50
C SER A 408 10.97 34.26 4.87
N GLY A 409 10.77 33.35 3.91
CA GLY A 409 10.26 32.02 4.19
C GLY A 409 11.39 31.10 4.66
N PHE A 410 11.04 29.99 5.31
CA PHE A 410 11.97 28.97 5.77
C PHE A 410 13.01 28.59 4.70
N LEU A 411 12.55 28.28 3.48
CA LEU A 411 13.37 27.97 2.30
C LEU A 411 14.41 29.06 2.00
N GLY A 412 13.95 30.31 1.97
CA GLY A 412 14.80 31.47 1.69
C GLY A 412 15.86 31.65 2.77
N LEU A 413 15.49 31.46 4.03
CA LEU A 413 16.40 31.57 5.18
C LEU A 413 17.40 30.42 5.22
N PHE A 414 16.97 29.20 4.91
CA PHE A 414 17.86 28.04 4.84
C PHE A 414 18.97 28.25 3.81
N ASN A 415 18.61 28.63 2.58
CA ASN A 415 19.58 28.85 1.50
C ASN A 415 20.54 30.03 1.79
N GLN A 416 20.10 31.04 2.53
CA GLN A 416 20.95 32.16 2.95
C GLN A 416 21.98 31.74 4.01
N ASN A 417 21.58 30.87 4.96
CA ASN A 417 22.47 30.39 6.02
C ASN A 417 23.39 29.25 5.56
N TYR A 418 22.98 28.47 4.56
CA TYR A 418 23.74 27.32 4.05
C TYR A 418 23.92 27.34 2.51
N PRO A 419 24.55 28.38 1.94
CA PRO A 419 24.60 28.60 0.48
C PRO A 419 25.40 27.54 -0.30
N GLY A 420 26.23 26.73 0.38
CA GLY A 420 26.98 25.63 -0.22
C GLY A 420 26.33 24.26 -0.07
N HIS A 421 25.18 24.18 0.59
CA HIS A 421 24.49 22.91 0.84
C HIS A 421 23.33 22.74 -0.13
N ASN A 422 23.51 21.86 -1.12
CA ASN A 422 22.49 21.57 -2.13
C ASN A 422 21.38 20.69 -1.55
N VAL A 423 20.40 21.32 -0.90
CA VAL A 423 19.19 20.65 -0.40
C VAL A 423 18.08 20.74 -1.44
N VAL A 424 17.44 19.61 -1.75
CA VAL A 424 16.26 19.62 -2.63
C VAL A 424 15.02 19.92 -1.81
N PHE A 425 14.30 20.96 -2.21
CA PHE A 425 13.05 21.34 -1.56
C PHE A 425 11.86 20.74 -2.31
N LEU A 426 11.07 19.95 -1.58
CA LEU A 426 9.92 19.23 -2.08
C LEU A 426 8.65 19.88 -1.55
N HIS A 427 7.60 19.87 -2.37
CA HIS A 427 6.26 20.24 -1.91
C HIS A 427 5.56 19.01 -1.34
N CYS A 428 4.93 19.15 -0.17
CA CYS A 428 4.18 18.08 0.47
C CYS A 428 3.03 17.62 -0.44
N VAL A 429 2.94 16.31 -0.67
CA VAL A 429 1.91 15.69 -1.52
C VAL A 429 0.54 15.63 -0.84
N ILE A 430 0.48 15.84 0.48
CA ILE A 430 -0.77 15.85 1.24
C ILE A 430 -1.55 17.15 0.99
N HIS A 431 -0.84 18.26 0.78
CA HIS A 431 -1.40 19.57 0.42
C HIS A 431 -1.64 19.69 -1.10
N GLN A 432 -2.44 18.76 -1.63
CA GLN A 432 -2.71 18.60 -3.07
C GLN A 432 -3.40 19.82 -3.70
N ASP A 433 -4.20 20.53 -2.91
CA ASP A 433 -4.90 21.74 -3.31
C ASP A 433 -3.94 22.87 -3.72
N THR A 434 -2.85 23.06 -2.97
CA THR A 434 -1.81 24.05 -3.25
C THR A 434 -0.99 23.66 -4.48
N LEU A 435 -0.69 22.37 -4.64
CA LEU A 435 -0.06 21.80 -5.83
C LEU A 435 -0.93 21.99 -7.09
N CYS A 436 -2.21 21.64 -7.03
CA CYS A 436 -3.17 21.80 -8.12
C CYS A 436 -3.34 23.26 -8.54
N LYS A 437 -3.38 24.20 -7.58
CA LYS A 437 -3.41 25.64 -7.87
C LYS A 437 -2.18 26.12 -8.64
N SER A 438 -1.01 25.54 -8.38
CA SER A 438 0.23 25.90 -9.08
C SER A 438 0.34 25.29 -10.48
N ALA A 439 -0.26 24.13 -10.70
CA ALA A 439 -0.16 23.37 -11.94
C ALA A 439 -1.28 23.66 -12.95
N LEU A 440 -2.46 24.07 -12.48
CA LEU A 440 -3.65 24.31 -13.30
C LEU A 440 -4.05 25.79 -13.22
N ASN A 441 -4.33 26.44 -14.35
CA ASN A 441 -4.87 27.79 -14.39
C ASN A 441 -6.36 27.79 -13.99
N MET A 442 -6.65 27.49 -12.72
CA MET A 442 -8.01 27.35 -12.17
C MET A 442 -8.64 28.70 -11.82
N LYS A 443 -7.91 29.81 -11.95
CA LYS A 443 -8.39 31.13 -11.57
C LYS A 443 -9.70 31.52 -12.29
N PRO A 444 -9.84 31.36 -13.62
CA PRO A 444 -11.09 31.70 -14.31
C PRO A 444 -12.27 30.82 -13.85
N VAL A 445 -12.00 29.55 -13.54
CA VAL A 445 -13.01 28.59 -13.06
C VAL A 445 -13.47 28.98 -11.65
N LEU A 446 -12.54 29.21 -10.73
CA LEU A 446 -12.83 29.62 -9.36
C LEU A 446 -13.53 30.98 -9.30
N ASP A 447 -13.10 31.96 -10.09
CA ASP A 447 -13.77 33.27 -10.17
C ASP A 447 -15.23 33.12 -10.64
N THR A 448 -15.49 32.19 -11.57
CA THR A 448 -16.85 31.87 -12.05
C THR A 448 -17.69 31.18 -10.97
N VAL A 449 -17.12 30.18 -10.29
CA VAL A 449 -17.81 29.44 -9.20
C VAL A 449 -18.14 30.38 -8.04
N VAL A 450 -17.19 31.22 -7.61
CA VAL A 450 -17.40 32.21 -6.55
C VAL A 450 -18.50 33.19 -6.94
N LYS A 451 -18.51 33.67 -8.19
CA LYS A 451 -19.57 34.57 -8.69
C LYS A 451 -20.94 33.90 -8.66
N LEU A 452 -21.04 32.63 -9.07
CA LEU A 452 -22.26 31.83 -9.04
C LEU A 452 -22.77 31.64 -7.60
N VAL A 453 -21.91 31.16 -6.71
CA VAL A 453 -22.24 30.93 -5.30
C VAL A 453 -22.73 32.22 -4.63
N ASN A 454 -22.03 33.33 -4.83
CA ASN A 454 -22.44 34.62 -4.26
C ASN A 454 -23.73 35.17 -4.90
N THR A 455 -23.99 34.89 -6.19
CA THR A 455 -25.26 35.26 -6.84
C THR A 455 -26.43 34.46 -6.26
N ILE A 456 -26.25 33.15 -6.06
CA ILE A 456 -27.26 32.28 -5.42
C ILE A 456 -27.56 32.77 -4.00
N ARG A 457 -26.51 33.05 -3.23
CA ARG A 457 -26.63 33.41 -1.81
C ARG A 457 -27.08 34.85 -1.54
N SER A 458 -26.83 35.78 -2.46
CA SER A 458 -27.23 37.19 -2.29
C SER A 458 -28.73 37.44 -2.52
N ARG A 459 -29.47 36.46 -3.07
CA ARG A 459 -30.90 36.60 -3.39
C ARG A 459 -31.72 35.51 -2.72
N GLY A 460 -32.56 35.89 -1.77
CA GLY A 460 -33.33 34.94 -0.95
C GLY A 460 -34.26 34.00 -1.73
N LEU A 461 -34.86 34.46 -2.84
CA LEU A 461 -35.69 33.59 -3.70
C LEU A 461 -34.83 32.55 -4.44
N THR A 462 -33.74 32.99 -5.06
CA THR A 462 -32.80 32.13 -5.80
C THR A 462 -32.17 31.10 -4.88
N HIS A 463 -31.81 31.49 -3.66
CA HIS A 463 -31.28 30.58 -2.65
C HIS A 463 -32.27 29.47 -2.29
N ARG A 464 -33.54 29.80 -2.03
CA ARG A 464 -34.58 28.79 -1.75
C ARG A 464 -34.82 27.85 -2.92
N GLN A 465 -34.97 28.38 -4.13
CA GLN A 465 -35.14 27.56 -5.34
C GLN A 465 -33.94 26.65 -5.59
N PHE A 466 -32.72 27.11 -5.30
CA PHE A 466 -31.53 26.30 -5.41
C PHE A 466 -31.51 25.17 -4.37
N ARG A 467 -31.94 25.43 -3.13
CA ARG A 467 -32.08 24.38 -2.10
C ARG A 467 -33.12 23.33 -2.50
N ASP A 468 -34.26 23.76 -3.03
CA ASP A 468 -35.30 22.85 -3.53
C ASP A 468 -34.79 22.02 -4.71
N PHE A 469 -34.02 22.63 -5.62
CA PHE A 469 -33.34 21.93 -6.70
C PHE A 469 -32.36 20.87 -6.18
N LEU A 470 -31.49 21.22 -5.23
CA LEU A 470 -30.53 20.29 -4.61
C LEU A 470 -31.26 19.11 -3.97
N GLN A 471 -32.40 19.35 -3.32
CA GLN A 471 -33.24 18.30 -2.77
C GLN A 471 -33.86 17.42 -3.87
N SER A 472 -34.33 18.00 -4.97
CA SER A 472 -34.93 17.26 -6.10
C SER A 472 -33.95 16.33 -6.81
N VAL A 473 -32.66 16.69 -6.84
CA VAL A 473 -31.59 15.89 -7.47
C VAL A 473 -30.86 14.98 -6.47
N GLN A 474 -31.35 14.89 -5.22
CA GLN A 474 -30.73 14.11 -4.16
C GLN A 474 -29.24 14.46 -3.96
N SER A 475 -28.91 15.75 -4.06
CA SER A 475 -27.54 16.26 -3.85
C SER A 475 -27.05 15.93 -2.44
N GLU A 476 -25.78 15.56 -2.33
CA GLU A 476 -25.09 15.30 -1.06
C GLU A 476 -25.11 16.52 -0.13
N TYR A 477 -24.97 17.72 -0.69
CA TYR A 477 -25.02 18.97 0.05
C TYR A 477 -26.36 19.69 -0.18
N SER A 478 -26.93 20.21 0.91
CA SER A 478 -28.25 20.85 0.93
C SER A 478 -28.21 22.37 0.75
N ASP A 479 -27.01 22.97 0.74
CA ASP A 479 -26.80 24.41 0.61
C ASP A 479 -25.37 24.72 0.13
N VAL A 480 -25.09 26.00 -0.16
CA VAL A 480 -23.76 26.55 -0.46
C VAL A 480 -23.42 27.65 0.53
N LEU A 481 -22.15 27.76 0.93
CA LEU A 481 -21.68 28.80 1.85
C LEU A 481 -21.44 30.13 1.11
N TYR A 482 -21.75 31.26 1.75
CA TYR A 482 -21.44 32.58 1.18
C TYR A 482 -19.92 32.76 1.18
N TYR A 483 -19.33 32.98 0.00
CA TYR A 483 -17.90 33.18 -0.09
C TYR A 483 -17.56 34.66 0.16
N THR A 484 -16.94 34.93 1.30
CA THR A 484 -16.25 36.19 1.59
C THR A 484 -14.74 35.99 1.41
N LYS A 485 -14.06 36.91 0.70
CA LYS A 485 -12.60 37.01 0.77
C LYS A 485 -12.25 37.55 2.16
N VAL A 486 -12.24 36.69 3.17
CA VAL A 486 -11.51 36.99 4.40
C VAL A 486 -10.04 36.74 4.07
N ARG A 487 -9.24 37.82 4.19
CA ARG A 487 -7.81 37.83 3.93
C ARG A 487 -7.05 37.20 5.08
#